data_AF-A0A316MZN6-F1
#
_entry.id   AF-A0A316MZN6-F1
#
_cell.length_a   1.000
_cell.length_b   1.000
_cell.length_c   1.000
_cell.angle_alpha   90.00
_cell.angle_beta   90.00
_cell.angle_gamma   90.00
#
_symmetry.space_group_name_H-M   'P 1'
#
loop_
_entity.id
_entity.type
_entity.pdbx_description
1 polymer ?
#
loop_
_entity_poly.entity_id
_entity_poly.type
_entity_poly.pdbx_seq_one_letter_code
_entity_poly.pdbx_strand_id
1 'polypeptide(L)'
;MKAKPAYYKETIHSQLRRALWHNYYDRAVYMVTICKSPACPDFGHLNFRTIDGAFIELSSLGLIIREQIEATPLYNPELKMIYWVIMPDHLHILINVTMPIERHFGDIIQAIKAACTSRIRKLLQKPDLMVFSEGFHDRIITNRHQFEIVYHYLRENPRRLAVRRANPGYFRRINALQIGDKSYRAYGNFQLLECPFKEQVIVHRADTPEVRRRNREQWLYMAANRGVLVSPFISPAEKAIRAEAEDAGGRIILIIPDAIGERYKPSGSDFALCEEGRMLIVAVPPTESKTLTRAHCMTMNGVAESIAAGG
;
A
#
# COMPACT_ATOMS: atom_id res chain seq x y z
N MET A 1 -29.37 -3.56 -22.97
CA MET A 1 -28.25 -2.78 -22.37
C MET A 1 -28.19 -1.43 -23.08
N LYS A 2 -28.23 -0.30 -22.37
CA LYS A 2 -28.09 1.03 -23.00
C LYS A 2 -26.61 1.26 -23.37
N ALA A 3 -26.35 1.68 -24.60
CA ALA A 3 -25.01 2.04 -25.06
C ALA A 3 -24.48 3.22 -24.23
N LYS A 4 -23.20 3.16 -23.85
CA LYS A 4 -22.53 4.24 -23.10
C LYS A 4 -22.34 5.45 -24.03
N PRO A 5 -22.52 6.68 -23.54
CA PRO A 5 -22.41 7.90 -24.36
C PRO A 5 -20.98 8.14 -24.84
N ALA A 6 -20.82 8.89 -25.94
CA ALA A 6 -19.53 9.11 -26.62
C ALA A 6 -18.44 9.81 -25.78
N TYR A 7 -18.82 10.46 -24.67
CA TYR A 7 -17.88 11.07 -23.72
C TYR A 7 -17.42 10.10 -22.61
N TYR A 8 -17.94 8.88 -22.59
CA TYR A 8 -17.51 7.85 -21.65
C TYR A 8 -16.10 7.40 -22.01
N LYS A 9 -15.10 7.99 -21.36
CA LYS A 9 -13.76 7.40 -21.32
C LYS A 9 -13.81 6.20 -20.41
N GLU A 10 -13.41 5.02 -20.91
CA GLU A 10 -13.17 3.89 -20.03
C GLU A 10 -12.13 4.31 -18.98
N THR A 11 -12.43 4.02 -17.72
CA THR A 11 -11.46 4.22 -16.64
C THR A 11 -10.26 3.34 -16.95
N ILE A 12 -9.15 3.94 -17.33
CA ILE A 12 -7.88 3.21 -17.41
C ILE A 12 -7.48 2.90 -15.98
N HIS A 13 -7.67 1.64 -15.58
CA HIS A 13 -7.27 1.13 -14.28
C HIS A 13 -5.74 1.07 -14.24
N SER A 14 -5.12 2.17 -13.80
CA SER A 14 -3.68 2.20 -13.55
C SER A 14 -3.42 1.88 -12.08
N GLN A 15 -2.60 0.86 -11.83
CA GLN A 15 -2.06 0.54 -10.50
C GLN A 15 -0.98 1.56 -10.06
N LEU A 16 -0.73 2.61 -10.86
CA LEU A 16 0.41 3.52 -10.75
C LEU A 16 -0.06 4.97 -10.87
N ARG A 17 -1.05 5.36 -10.05
CA ARG A 17 -1.60 6.72 -10.05
C ARG A 17 -0.61 7.70 -9.42
N ARG A 18 -0.44 8.87 -10.04
CA ARG A 18 0.25 10.02 -9.44
C ARG A 18 -0.73 10.90 -8.67
N ALA A 19 -0.23 11.64 -7.70
CA ALA A 19 -1.02 12.60 -6.95
C ALA A 19 -1.38 13.77 -7.87
N LEU A 20 -2.67 13.90 -8.20
CA LEU A 20 -3.15 14.98 -9.08
C LEU A 20 -2.99 16.38 -8.48
N TRP A 21 -2.86 16.45 -7.16
CA TRP A 21 -2.70 17.67 -6.39
C TRP A 21 -1.24 18.09 -6.20
N HIS A 22 -0.27 17.34 -6.75
CA HIS A 22 1.15 17.57 -6.52
C HIS A 22 1.92 17.83 -7.80
N ASN A 23 2.80 18.83 -7.76
CA ASN A 23 3.72 19.13 -8.84
C ASN A 23 5.04 18.36 -8.63
N TYR A 24 5.29 17.37 -9.48
CA TYR A 24 6.47 16.50 -9.41
C TYR A 24 7.78 17.16 -9.90
N TYR A 25 7.78 18.46 -10.15
CA TYR A 25 8.98 19.28 -10.34
C TYR A 25 9.36 20.04 -9.05
N ASP A 26 8.49 20.09 -8.05
CA ASP A 26 8.71 20.83 -6.82
C ASP A 26 9.41 20.00 -5.73
N ARG A 27 9.90 20.73 -4.71
CA ARG A 27 10.42 20.14 -3.48
C ARG A 27 9.36 19.30 -2.78
N ALA A 28 9.75 18.11 -2.36
CA ALA A 28 8.90 17.22 -1.55
C ALA A 28 9.73 16.04 -1.04
N VAL A 29 9.21 15.37 -0.01
CA VAL A 29 9.72 14.07 0.42
C VAL A 29 8.83 12.99 -0.16
N TYR A 30 9.42 12.06 -0.90
CA TYR A 30 8.74 10.96 -1.56
C TYR A 30 9.15 9.63 -0.94
N MET A 31 8.17 8.79 -0.58
CA MET A 31 8.39 7.36 -0.44
C MET A 31 8.04 6.68 -1.76
N VAL A 32 9.05 6.15 -2.43
CA VAL A 32 8.95 5.41 -3.69
C VAL A 32 8.98 3.92 -3.40
N THR A 33 8.12 3.16 -4.09
CA THR A 33 8.18 1.69 -4.13
C THR A 33 8.31 1.21 -5.57
N ILE A 34 9.33 0.42 -5.85
CA ILE A 34 9.55 -0.18 -7.17
C ILE A 34 9.47 -1.70 -7.01
N CYS A 35 8.57 -2.33 -7.76
CA CYS A 35 8.35 -3.76 -7.70
C CYS A 35 9.27 -4.50 -8.68
N LYS A 36 9.78 -5.66 -8.25
CA LYS A 36 10.49 -6.61 -9.12
C LYS A 36 9.50 -7.27 -10.08
N SER A 37 9.91 -7.48 -11.33
CA SER A 37 9.15 -8.31 -12.25
C SER A 37 9.18 -9.78 -11.80
N PRO A 38 8.07 -10.54 -11.90
CA PRO A 38 8.05 -11.96 -11.57
C PRO A 38 9.12 -12.80 -12.30
N ALA A 39 9.54 -12.36 -13.50
CA ALA A 39 10.56 -13.03 -14.30
C ALA A 39 12.01 -12.81 -13.80
N CYS A 40 12.24 -11.81 -12.94
CA CYS A 40 13.56 -11.47 -12.43
C CYS A 40 13.89 -12.27 -11.16
N PRO A 41 15.14 -12.78 -10.99
CA PRO A 41 15.58 -13.36 -9.72
C PRO A 41 15.51 -12.36 -8.57
N ASP A 42 15.37 -12.87 -7.35
CA ASP A 42 15.25 -12.02 -6.15
C ASP A 42 16.45 -11.09 -5.96
N PHE A 43 16.17 -9.86 -5.50
CA PHE A 43 17.19 -8.87 -5.20
C PHE A 43 17.96 -9.16 -3.90
N GLY A 44 17.50 -10.15 -3.13
CA GLY A 44 18.14 -10.59 -1.91
C GLY A 44 17.30 -11.66 -1.23
N HIS A 45 17.78 -12.12 -0.09
CA HIS A 45 17.14 -13.18 0.68
C HIS A 45 17.01 -12.74 2.13
N LEU A 46 15.86 -13.02 2.73
CA LEU A 46 15.65 -12.77 4.15
C LEU A 46 16.47 -13.78 4.97
N ASN A 47 17.30 -13.28 5.87
CA ASN A 47 18.11 -14.05 6.80
C ASN A 47 17.78 -13.64 8.24
N PHE A 48 17.47 -14.61 9.11
CA PHE A 48 17.14 -14.36 10.51
C PHE A 48 17.31 -15.62 11.37
N ARG A 49 17.90 -15.46 12.56
CA ARG A 49 17.89 -16.49 13.63
C ARG A 49 16.78 -16.24 14.63
N THR A 50 16.56 -14.97 14.96
CA THR A 50 15.44 -14.46 15.74
C THR A 50 14.69 -13.41 14.91
N ILE A 51 13.41 -13.18 15.19
CA ILE A 51 12.61 -12.20 14.44
C ILE A 51 13.24 -10.81 14.48
N ASP A 52 13.71 -10.37 15.65
CA ASP A 52 14.29 -9.03 15.83
C ASP A 52 15.67 -8.86 15.17
N GLY A 53 16.36 -9.97 14.90
CA GLY A 53 17.64 -9.98 14.18
C GLY A 53 17.48 -10.13 12.65
N ALA A 54 16.28 -9.97 12.11
CA ALA A 54 16.02 -10.19 10.70
C ALA A 54 16.58 -9.09 9.79
N PHE A 55 17.27 -9.49 8.72
CA PHE A 55 17.80 -8.58 7.70
C PHE A 55 17.71 -9.19 6.30
N ILE A 56 17.88 -8.36 5.27
CA ILE A 56 17.98 -8.82 3.89
C ILE A 56 19.45 -8.91 3.49
N GLU A 57 19.89 -10.10 3.12
CA GLU A 57 21.18 -10.33 2.48
C GLU A 57 21.02 -10.08 0.98
N LEU A 58 21.69 -9.05 0.45
CA LEU A 58 21.53 -8.65 -0.95
C LEU A 58 22.18 -9.67 -1.89
N SER A 59 21.46 -10.00 -2.96
CA SER A 59 22.05 -10.74 -4.08
C SER A 59 22.94 -9.80 -4.91
N SER A 60 23.66 -10.34 -5.90
CA SER A 60 24.42 -9.52 -6.85
C SER A 60 23.55 -8.47 -7.58
N LEU A 61 22.26 -8.77 -7.79
CA LEU A 61 21.29 -7.84 -8.35
C LEU A 61 20.95 -6.73 -7.35
N GLY A 62 20.72 -7.08 -6.08
CA GLY A 62 20.48 -6.13 -5.01
C GLY A 62 21.66 -5.17 -4.79
N LEU A 63 22.89 -5.67 -4.90
CA LEU A 63 24.10 -4.85 -4.82
C LEU A 63 24.16 -3.82 -5.95
N ILE A 64 23.84 -4.21 -7.19
CA ILE A 64 23.73 -3.27 -8.32
C ILE A 64 22.69 -2.19 -8.02
N ILE A 65 21.51 -2.59 -7.51
CA ILE A 65 20.43 -1.64 -7.18
C ILE A 65 20.90 -0.65 -6.11
N ARG A 66 21.53 -1.13 -5.04
CA ARG A 66 22.10 -0.28 -3.98
C ARG A 66 23.07 0.75 -4.56
N GLU A 67 24.01 0.31 -5.38
CA GLU A 67 25.00 1.21 -6.00
C GLU A 67 24.34 2.29 -6.87
N GLN A 68 23.28 1.96 -7.62
CA GLN A 68 22.57 2.97 -8.43
C GLN A 68 21.78 3.97 -7.57
N ILE A 69 21.16 3.51 -6.48
CA ILE A 69 20.50 4.39 -5.51
C ILE A 69 21.52 5.35 -4.90
N GLU A 70 22.66 4.84 -4.44
CA GLU A 70 23.73 5.64 -3.80
C GLU A 70 24.41 6.60 -4.78
N ALA A 71 24.52 6.23 -6.06
CA ALA A 71 25.08 7.09 -7.10
C ALA A 71 24.11 8.16 -7.61
N THR A 72 22.79 8.04 -7.33
CA THR A 72 21.77 8.96 -7.85
C THR A 72 22.09 10.44 -7.55
N PRO A 73 22.50 10.84 -6.32
CA PRO A 73 22.82 12.23 -6.03
C PRO A 73 24.02 12.80 -6.82
N LEU A 74 24.88 11.96 -7.41
CA LEU A 74 25.99 12.43 -8.25
C LEU A 74 25.48 13.05 -9.56
N TYR A 75 24.35 12.56 -10.07
CA TYR A 75 23.73 13.03 -11.32
C TYR A 75 22.50 13.91 -11.07
N ASN A 76 21.97 13.90 -9.85
CA ASN A 76 20.79 14.63 -9.39
C ASN A 76 21.05 15.22 -8.00
N PRO A 77 21.90 16.27 -7.88
CA PRO A 77 22.34 16.81 -6.58
C PRO A 77 21.21 17.37 -5.71
N GLU A 78 20.05 17.66 -6.30
CA GLU A 78 18.85 18.12 -5.60
C GLU A 78 18.17 17.00 -4.78
N LEU A 79 18.46 15.74 -5.10
CA LEU A 79 17.89 14.56 -4.45
C LEU A 79 18.81 14.07 -3.33
N LYS A 80 18.25 13.95 -2.13
CA LYS A 80 18.88 13.26 -1.00
C LYS A 80 18.21 11.91 -0.79
N MET A 81 18.99 10.84 -0.86
CA MET A 81 18.54 9.48 -0.58
C MET A 81 18.56 9.26 0.94
N ILE A 82 17.44 9.52 1.61
CA ILE A 82 17.35 9.54 3.07
C ILE A 82 17.42 8.14 3.67
N TYR A 83 16.70 7.21 3.07
CA TYR A 83 16.68 5.80 3.47
C TYR A 83 16.28 4.95 2.28
N TRP A 84 16.73 3.70 2.26
CA TRP A 84 16.23 2.70 1.32
C TRP A 84 16.24 1.33 1.99
N VAL A 85 15.38 0.44 1.51
CA VAL A 85 15.41 -0.98 1.83
C VAL A 85 15.10 -1.77 0.57
N ILE A 86 15.99 -2.71 0.23
CA ILE A 86 15.83 -3.61 -0.92
C ILE A 86 15.33 -4.93 -0.35
N MET A 87 14.10 -5.28 -0.70
CA MET A 87 13.45 -6.53 -0.34
C MET A 87 13.63 -7.54 -1.49
N PRO A 88 13.39 -8.84 -1.27
CA PRO A 88 13.54 -9.85 -2.32
C PRO A 88 12.75 -9.56 -3.61
N ASP A 89 11.55 -8.99 -3.47
CA ASP A 89 10.55 -8.79 -4.54
C ASP A 89 10.22 -7.32 -4.84
N HIS A 90 10.79 -6.36 -4.11
CA HIS A 90 10.58 -4.93 -4.34
C HIS A 90 11.65 -4.12 -3.60
N LEU A 91 11.67 -2.82 -3.81
CA LEU A 91 12.45 -1.91 -2.99
C LEU A 91 11.62 -0.69 -2.58
N HIS A 92 11.97 -0.11 -1.44
CA HIS A 92 11.46 1.16 -0.98
C HIS A 92 12.61 2.18 -0.89
N ILE A 93 12.35 3.41 -1.32
CA ILE A 93 13.29 4.50 -1.26
C ILE A 93 12.58 5.73 -0.70
N LEU A 94 13.16 6.34 0.33
CA LEU A 94 12.75 7.61 0.90
C LEU A 94 13.68 8.70 0.36
N ILE A 95 13.14 9.58 -0.47
CA ILE A 95 13.89 10.57 -1.24
C ILE A 95 13.40 11.96 -0.84
N ASN A 96 14.32 12.85 -0.50
CA ASN A 96 14.02 14.26 -0.28
C ASN A 96 14.50 15.06 -1.49
N VAL A 97 13.57 15.62 -2.26
CA VAL A 97 13.85 16.59 -3.32
C VAL A 97 13.93 17.96 -2.65
N THR A 98 15.15 18.46 -2.51
CA THR A 98 15.45 19.63 -1.68
C THR A 98 15.25 20.97 -2.37
N MET A 99 15.26 20.97 -3.70
CA MET A 99 15.04 22.15 -4.56
C MET A 99 14.19 21.72 -5.76
N PRO A 100 13.48 22.66 -6.43
CA PRO A 100 12.82 22.36 -7.69
C PRO A 100 13.79 21.74 -8.70
N ILE A 101 13.31 20.76 -9.45
CA ILE A 101 14.10 19.98 -10.42
C ILE A 101 13.65 20.30 -11.85
N GLU A 102 14.59 20.25 -12.80
CA GLU A 102 14.30 20.54 -14.21
C GLU A 102 13.55 19.40 -14.93
N ARG A 103 13.77 18.17 -14.46
CA ARG A 103 13.15 16.96 -15.01
C ARG A 103 12.06 16.48 -14.08
N HIS A 104 11.00 15.93 -14.64
CA HIS A 104 9.91 15.36 -13.83
C HIS A 104 10.49 14.27 -12.91
N PHE A 105 10.10 14.25 -11.63
CA PHE A 105 10.60 13.27 -10.66
C PHE A 105 10.48 11.81 -11.15
N GLY A 106 9.38 11.50 -11.86
CA GLY A 106 9.18 10.18 -12.44
C GLY A 106 10.23 9.77 -13.48
N ASP A 107 10.79 10.72 -14.23
CA ASP A 107 11.84 10.45 -15.22
C ASP A 107 13.16 10.09 -14.52
N ILE A 108 13.43 10.71 -13.37
CA ILE A 108 14.59 10.38 -12.54
C ILE A 108 14.47 8.95 -12.01
N ILE A 109 13.29 8.58 -11.48
CA ILE A 109 13.05 7.20 -11.04
C ILE A 109 13.17 6.21 -12.19
N GLN A 110 12.69 6.57 -13.38
CA GLN A 110 12.83 5.74 -14.58
C GLN A 110 14.29 5.58 -15.00
N ALA A 111 15.11 6.63 -14.87
CA ALA A 111 16.56 6.55 -15.13
C ALA A 111 17.27 5.59 -14.16
N ILE A 112 16.94 5.62 -12.87
CA ILE A 112 17.46 4.66 -11.88
C ILE A 112 17.08 3.23 -12.29
N LYS A 113 15.81 2.98 -12.62
CA LYS A 113 15.33 1.66 -13.10
C LYS A 113 16.08 1.21 -14.35
N ALA A 114 16.30 2.10 -15.31
CA ALA A 114 16.98 1.80 -16.57
C ALA A 114 18.46 1.44 -16.34
N ALA A 115 19.16 2.19 -15.49
CA ALA A 115 20.56 1.94 -15.16
C ALA A 115 20.75 0.59 -14.45
N CYS A 116 19.90 0.29 -13.46
CA CYS A 116 19.83 -1.03 -12.82
C CYS A 116 19.57 -2.13 -13.84
N THR A 117 18.56 -1.95 -14.70
CA THR A 117 18.15 -2.94 -15.70
C THR A 117 19.29 -3.27 -16.65
N SER A 118 19.97 -2.26 -17.19
CA SER A 118 21.12 -2.43 -18.09
C SER A 118 22.23 -3.27 -17.44
N ARG A 119 22.63 -2.91 -16.22
CA ARG A 119 23.70 -3.63 -15.49
C ARG A 119 23.30 -5.06 -15.14
N ILE A 120 22.06 -5.28 -14.69
CA ILE A 120 21.56 -6.62 -14.34
C ILE A 120 21.45 -7.52 -15.58
N ARG A 121 20.94 -7.01 -16.70
CA ARG A 121 20.87 -7.76 -17.97
C ARG A 121 22.25 -8.20 -18.44
N LYS A 122 23.24 -7.31 -18.34
CA LYS A 122 24.64 -7.62 -18.66
C LYS A 122 25.21 -8.68 -17.73
N LEU A 123 25.01 -8.54 -16.42
CA LEU A 123 25.48 -9.50 -15.41
C LEU A 123 24.90 -10.91 -15.66
N LEU A 124 23.60 -10.98 -15.94
CA LEU A 124 22.89 -12.25 -16.13
C LEU A 124 22.96 -12.79 -17.56
N GLN A 125 23.53 -12.03 -18.51
CA GLN A 125 23.54 -12.33 -19.94
C GLN A 125 22.12 -12.58 -20.49
N LYS A 126 21.15 -11.79 -20.03
CA LYS A 126 19.73 -11.87 -20.43
C LYS A 126 19.24 -10.52 -20.95
N PRO A 127 19.42 -10.19 -22.24
CA PRO A 127 19.10 -8.86 -22.78
C PRO A 127 17.61 -8.51 -22.71
N ASP A 128 16.72 -9.51 -22.74
CA ASP A 128 15.26 -9.30 -22.74
C ASP A 128 14.65 -9.39 -21.33
N LEU A 129 15.47 -9.60 -20.28
CA LEU A 129 14.96 -9.74 -18.92
C LEU A 129 14.22 -8.47 -18.48
N MET A 130 12.95 -8.61 -18.12
CA MET A 130 12.25 -7.57 -17.38
C MET A 130 12.70 -7.63 -15.92
N VAL A 131 13.38 -6.59 -15.44
CA VAL A 131 13.91 -6.54 -14.07
C VAL A 131 12.86 -6.02 -13.09
N PHE A 132 12.20 -4.92 -13.46
CA PHE A 132 11.14 -4.30 -12.67
C PHE A 132 9.80 -4.43 -13.37
N SER A 133 8.73 -4.42 -12.58
CA SER A 133 7.39 -4.18 -13.11
C SER A 133 7.27 -2.78 -13.73
N GLU A 134 6.23 -2.57 -14.52
CA GLU A 134 5.94 -1.26 -15.11
C GLU A 134 5.74 -0.19 -14.01
N GLY A 135 6.22 1.03 -14.29
CA GLY A 135 6.18 2.20 -13.39
C GLY A 135 6.67 1.99 -11.95
N PHE A 136 6.15 2.80 -11.03
CA PHE A 136 6.47 2.75 -9.60
C PHE A 136 5.35 3.39 -8.77
N HIS A 137 5.26 3.02 -7.49
CA HIS A 137 4.34 3.66 -6.55
C HIS A 137 5.05 4.81 -5.82
N ASP A 138 4.33 5.88 -5.54
CA ASP A 138 4.85 7.02 -4.77
C ASP A 138 3.89 7.46 -3.66
N ARG A 139 4.47 8.04 -2.62
CA ARG A 139 3.77 8.74 -1.55
C ARG A 139 4.48 10.04 -1.25
N ILE A 140 3.74 11.12 -1.26
CA ILE A 140 4.25 12.42 -0.83
C ILE A 140 4.06 12.51 0.68
N ILE A 141 5.15 12.73 1.40
CA ILE A 141 5.18 12.92 2.84
C ILE A 141 5.07 14.41 3.11
N THR A 142 4.02 14.81 3.82
CA THR A 142 3.60 16.21 3.94
C THR A 142 4.10 16.89 5.20
N ASN A 143 4.50 16.12 6.22
CA ASN A 143 4.96 16.65 7.50
C ASN A 143 5.97 15.72 8.20
N ARG A 144 6.63 16.28 9.23
CA ARG A 144 7.69 15.60 9.98
C ARG A 144 7.19 14.38 10.76
N HIS A 145 6.02 14.45 11.37
CA HIS A 145 5.46 13.33 12.12
C HIS A 145 5.22 12.13 11.20
N GLN A 146 4.60 12.36 10.05
CA GLN A 146 4.42 11.34 9.01
C GLN A 146 5.76 10.79 8.51
N PHE A 147 6.78 11.65 8.34
CA PHE A 147 8.12 11.21 7.97
C PHE A 147 8.70 10.22 8.99
N GLU A 148 8.61 10.53 10.28
CA GLU A 148 9.13 9.67 11.35
C GLU A 148 8.42 8.31 11.35
N ILE A 149 7.09 8.29 11.26
CA ILE A 149 6.31 7.04 11.17
C ILE A 149 6.71 6.23 9.93
N VAL A 150 6.79 6.86 8.76
CA VAL A 150 7.17 6.17 7.50
C VAL A 150 8.59 5.62 7.59
N TYR A 151 9.53 6.39 8.14
CA TYR A 151 10.91 5.96 8.32
C TYR A 151 11.01 4.73 9.22
N HIS A 152 10.33 4.74 10.37
CA HIS A 152 10.25 3.58 11.27
C HIS A 152 9.56 2.40 10.58
N TYR A 153 8.44 2.64 9.91
CA TYR A 153 7.73 1.62 9.16
C TYR A 153 8.66 0.95 8.14
N LEU A 154 9.42 1.72 7.36
CA LEU A 154 10.33 1.16 6.34
C LEU A 154 11.42 0.28 6.94
N ARG A 155 12.02 0.70 8.06
CA ARG A 155 13.07 -0.07 8.77
C ARG A 155 12.57 -1.42 9.29
N GLU A 156 11.31 -1.48 9.67
CA GLU A 156 10.68 -2.69 10.21
C GLU A 156 10.27 -3.71 9.13
N ASN A 157 10.42 -3.40 7.84
CA ASN A 157 10.02 -4.30 6.74
C ASN A 157 10.67 -5.69 6.80
N PRO A 158 12.00 -5.85 7.01
CA PRO A 158 12.61 -7.17 7.13
C PRO A 158 12.05 -7.96 8.31
N ARG A 159 11.87 -7.32 9.48
CA ARG A 159 11.25 -7.94 10.66
C ARG A 159 9.82 -8.39 10.36
N ARG A 160 8.99 -7.54 9.75
CA ARG A 160 7.62 -7.90 9.33
C ARG A 160 7.59 -9.07 8.35
N LEU A 161 8.56 -9.14 7.42
CA LEU A 161 8.69 -10.29 6.52
C LEU A 161 9.10 -11.56 7.28
N ALA A 162 9.97 -11.47 8.29
CA ALA A 162 10.35 -12.60 9.13
C ALA A 162 9.17 -13.13 9.95
N VAL A 163 8.37 -12.24 10.55
CA VAL A 163 7.10 -12.61 11.21
C VAL A 163 6.19 -13.36 10.24
N ARG A 164 6.04 -12.86 9.00
CA ARG A 164 5.23 -13.51 7.96
C ARG A 164 5.72 -14.92 7.62
N ARG A 165 7.02 -15.09 7.42
CA ARG A 165 7.62 -16.40 7.09
C ARG A 165 7.57 -17.39 8.25
N ALA A 166 7.80 -16.92 9.48
CA ALA A 166 7.74 -17.75 10.67
C ALA A 166 6.32 -18.19 11.02
N ASN A 167 5.30 -17.41 10.63
CA ASN A 167 3.92 -17.65 11.03
C ASN A 167 2.91 -17.58 9.85
N PRO A 168 2.98 -18.49 8.84
CA PRO A 168 2.10 -18.41 7.66
C PRO A 168 0.61 -18.52 8.00
N GLY A 169 0.26 -19.29 9.04
CA GLY A 169 -1.13 -19.47 9.50
C GLY A 169 -1.65 -18.35 10.42
N TYR A 170 -0.78 -17.46 10.90
CA TYR A 170 -1.11 -16.45 11.91
C TYR A 170 -1.91 -15.26 11.37
N PHE A 171 -1.93 -15.08 10.05
CA PHE A 171 -2.78 -14.11 9.36
C PHE A 171 -4.19 -14.64 9.06
N ARG A 172 -4.61 -15.72 9.73
CA ARG A 172 -5.95 -16.28 9.55
C ARG A 172 -6.93 -15.67 10.52
N ARG A 173 -6.75 -15.83 11.83
CA ARG A 173 -7.74 -15.36 12.82
C ARG A 173 -7.07 -14.77 14.06
N ILE A 174 -7.60 -13.63 14.50
CA ILE A 174 -7.18 -12.93 15.70
C ILE A 174 -8.39 -12.81 16.63
N ASN A 175 -8.25 -13.36 17.83
CA ASN A 175 -9.34 -13.38 18.81
C ASN A 175 -9.46 -12.08 19.62
N ALA A 176 -8.34 -11.36 19.80
CA ALA A 176 -8.28 -10.12 20.56
C ALA A 176 -7.36 -9.12 19.86
N LEU A 177 -7.93 -8.36 18.93
CA LEU A 177 -7.29 -7.24 18.25
C LEU A 177 -7.67 -5.95 18.98
N GLN A 178 -6.69 -5.27 19.58
CA GLN A 178 -6.91 -3.99 20.26
C GLN A 178 -6.99 -2.86 19.24
N ILE A 179 -8.07 -2.09 19.25
CA ILE A 179 -8.26 -0.87 18.47
C ILE A 179 -8.84 0.19 19.42
N GLY A 180 -8.01 1.17 19.78
CA GLY A 180 -8.29 2.04 20.92
C GLY A 180 -8.44 1.20 22.20
N ASP A 181 -9.44 1.50 23.01
CA ASP A 181 -9.71 0.81 24.28
C ASP A 181 -10.58 -0.45 24.12
N LYS A 182 -10.85 -0.89 22.89
CA LYS A 182 -11.77 -1.99 22.58
C LYS A 182 -11.05 -3.14 21.90
N SER A 183 -11.47 -4.35 22.25
CA SER A 183 -11.00 -5.60 21.66
C SER A 183 -11.98 -6.13 20.63
N TYR A 184 -11.48 -6.45 19.44
CA TYR A 184 -12.26 -6.97 18.32
C TYR A 184 -11.73 -8.34 17.89
N ARG A 185 -12.61 -9.13 17.26
CA ARG A 185 -12.16 -10.32 16.50
C ARG A 185 -11.86 -9.89 15.08
N ALA A 186 -10.81 -10.46 14.49
CA ALA A 186 -10.41 -10.16 13.13
C ALA A 186 -9.96 -11.40 12.36
N TYR A 187 -9.96 -11.31 11.03
CA TYR A 187 -9.50 -12.36 10.12
C TYR A 187 -8.65 -11.73 9.01
N GLY A 188 -7.49 -12.29 8.67
CA GLY A 188 -6.61 -11.75 7.63
C GLY A 188 -5.35 -11.05 8.15
N ASN A 189 -4.81 -10.15 7.33
CA ASN A 189 -3.50 -9.54 7.54
C ASN A 189 -3.52 -8.33 8.49
N PHE A 190 -3.27 -8.55 9.78
CA PHE A 190 -3.23 -7.47 10.77
C PHE A 190 -2.08 -6.47 10.60
N GLN A 191 -1.01 -6.81 9.87
CA GLN A 191 0.06 -5.85 9.59
C GLN A 191 -0.42 -4.66 8.74
N LEU A 192 -1.61 -4.74 8.14
CA LEU A 192 -2.25 -3.60 7.48
C LEU A 192 -2.53 -2.45 8.46
N LEU A 193 -2.71 -2.73 9.76
CA LEU A 193 -2.87 -1.71 10.81
C LEU A 193 -1.61 -0.89 11.02
N GLU A 194 -0.43 -1.50 10.84
CA GLU A 194 0.87 -0.84 10.97
C GLU A 194 1.19 0.07 9.77
N CYS A 195 0.39 0.03 8.69
CA CYS A 195 0.64 0.87 7.52
C CYS A 195 0.42 2.35 7.87
N PRO A 196 1.36 3.26 7.56
CA PRO A 196 1.20 4.70 7.83
C PRO A 196 0.21 5.40 6.88
N PHE A 197 -0.22 4.74 5.82
CA PHE A 197 -1.10 5.32 4.81
C PHE A 197 -2.44 4.60 4.85
N LYS A 198 -3.35 5.08 5.70
CA LYS A 198 -4.70 4.54 5.88
C LYS A 198 -5.72 5.65 5.66
N GLU A 199 -6.79 5.36 4.93
CA GLU A 199 -7.87 6.31 4.66
C GLU A 199 -9.22 5.66 4.87
N GLN A 200 -10.13 6.35 5.54
CA GLN A 200 -11.50 5.91 5.66
C GLN A 200 -12.26 6.19 4.36
N VAL A 201 -12.98 5.18 3.86
CA VAL A 201 -13.93 5.37 2.77
C VAL A 201 -15.32 5.57 3.35
N ILE A 202 -15.84 6.79 3.25
CA ILE A 202 -17.17 7.16 3.69
C ILE A 202 -17.76 8.19 2.73
N VAL A 203 -19.00 7.96 2.29
CA VAL A 203 -19.70 8.89 1.39
C VAL A 203 -20.89 9.49 2.12
N HIS A 204 -20.86 10.79 2.37
CA HIS A 204 -21.96 11.48 3.02
C HIS A 204 -23.00 11.95 2.01
N ARG A 205 -24.28 11.87 2.41
CA ARG A 205 -25.40 12.35 1.59
C ARG A 205 -25.28 13.84 1.24
N ALA A 206 -24.67 14.63 2.13
CA ALA A 206 -24.50 16.07 1.99
C ALA A 206 -23.27 16.46 1.14
N ASP A 207 -22.42 15.50 0.76
CA ASP A 207 -21.24 15.79 -0.06
C ASP A 207 -21.65 16.30 -1.44
N THR A 208 -21.05 17.42 -1.86
CA THR A 208 -21.20 17.93 -3.21
C THR A 208 -20.52 17.01 -4.24
N PRO A 209 -20.89 17.09 -5.53
CA PRO A 209 -20.22 16.32 -6.58
C PRO A 209 -18.70 16.51 -6.62
N GLU A 210 -18.21 17.71 -6.31
CA GLU A 210 -16.79 18.06 -6.27
C GLU A 210 -16.09 17.36 -5.10
N VAL A 211 -16.69 17.38 -3.91
CA VAL A 211 -16.16 16.68 -2.72
C VAL A 211 -16.09 15.18 -2.98
N ARG A 212 -17.15 14.60 -3.54
CA ARG A 212 -17.16 13.17 -3.90
C ARG A 212 -16.07 12.79 -4.89
N ARG A 213 -15.86 13.64 -5.91
CA ARG A 213 -14.81 13.42 -6.90
C ARG A 213 -13.42 13.48 -6.28
N ARG A 214 -13.15 14.51 -5.48
CA ARG A 214 -11.86 14.69 -4.78
C ARG A 214 -11.57 13.52 -3.84
N ASN A 215 -12.55 13.12 -3.02
CA ASN A 215 -12.38 12.00 -2.09
C ASN A 215 -12.13 10.69 -2.85
N ARG A 216 -12.88 10.44 -3.93
CA ARG A 216 -12.65 9.28 -4.80
C ARG A 216 -11.24 9.27 -5.40
N GLU A 217 -10.76 10.40 -5.92
CA GLU A 217 -9.40 10.50 -6.47
C GLU A 217 -8.34 10.22 -5.40
N GLN A 218 -8.51 10.77 -4.20
CA GLN A 218 -7.63 10.50 -3.06
C GLN A 218 -7.63 9.02 -2.67
N TRP A 219 -8.80 8.38 -2.55
CA TRP A 219 -8.90 6.96 -2.21
C TRP A 219 -8.30 6.06 -3.28
N LEU A 220 -8.48 6.37 -4.57
CA LEU A 220 -7.88 5.58 -5.64
C LEU A 220 -6.37 5.79 -5.75
N TYR A 221 -5.87 7.01 -5.49
CA TYR A 221 -4.45 7.25 -5.29
C TYR A 221 -3.91 6.46 -4.08
N MET A 222 -4.69 6.41 -3.00
CA MET A 222 -4.40 5.61 -1.81
C MET A 222 -4.35 4.10 -2.14
N ALA A 223 -5.33 3.55 -2.84
CA ALA A 223 -5.30 2.15 -3.24
C ALA A 223 -4.10 1.83 -4.16
N ALA A 224 -3.91 2.62 -5.22
CA ALA A 224 -2.88 2.38 -6.23
C ALA A 224 -1.46 2.48 -5.65
N ASN A 225 -1.19 3.35 -4.68
CA ASN A 225 0.15 3.53 -4.12
C ASN A 225 0.38 2.74 -2.84
N ARG A 226 -0.17 1.53 -2.77
CA ARG A 226 -0.05 0.64 -1.62
C ARG A 226 -0.45 1.38 -0.34
N GLY A 227 -1.63 1.97 -0.29
CA GLY A 227 -2.26 2.42 0.95
C GLY A 227 -3.25 1.37 1.41
N VAL A 228 -3.95 1.66 2.50
CA VAL A 228 -5.02 0.82 3.03
C VAL A 228 -6.30 1.63 3.10
N LEU A 229 -7.36 1.14 2.46
CA LEU A 229 -8.70 1.71 2.59
C LEU A 229 -9.45 1.00 3.71
N VAL A 230 -10.11 1.77 4.58
CA VAL A 230 -10.79 1.26 5.77
C VAL A 230 -12.27 1.64 5.70
N SER A 231 -13.17 0.67 5.68
CA SER A 231 -14.61 0.96 5.67
C SER A 231 -15.46 -0.29 5.88
N PRO A 232 -16.70 -0.15 6.38
CA PRO A 232 -17.72 -1.18 6.22
C PRO A 232 -18.30 -1.29 4.80
N PHE A 233 -18.03 -0.33 3.91
CA PHE A 233 -18.50 -0.28 2.51
C PHE A 233 -20.01 -0.58 2.37
N ILE A 234 -20.83 0.21 3.06
CA ILE A 234 -22.26 -0.08 3.23
C ILE A 234 -23.02 0.39 1.99
N SER A 235 -22.77 1.62 1.54
CA SER A 235 -23.50 2.24 0.44
C SER A 235 -23.04 1.73 -0.94
N PRO A 236 -23.90 1.79 -1.97
CA PRO A 236 -23.49 1.45 -3.35
C PRO A 236 -22.28 2.25 -3.84
N ALA A 237 -22.16 3.51 -3.43
CA ALA A 237 -21.03 4.37 -3.79
C ALA A 237 -19.72 3.88 -3.15
N GLU A 238 -19.76 3.52 -1.86
CA GLU A 238 -18.58 2.97 -1.16
C GLU A 238 -18.18 1.60 -1.77
N LYS A 239 -19.16 0.74 -2.08
CA LYS A 239 -18.89 -0.55 -2.75
C LYS A 239 -18.26 -0.40 -4.14
N ALA A 240 -18.61 0.66 -4.88
CA ALA A 240 -17.95 0.96 -6.14
C ALA A 240 -16.47 1.34 -5.92
N ILE A 241 -16.17 2.18 -4.93
CA ILE A 241 -14.77 2.51 -4.56
C ILE A 241 -14.00 1.25 -4.16
N ARG A 242 -14.63 0.37 -3.39
CA ARG A 242 -14.05 -0.91 -3.00
C ARG A 242 -13.64 -1.73 -4.22
N ALA A 243 -14.55 -1.96 -5.16
CA ALA A 243 -14.27 -2.74 -6.37
C ALA A 243 -13.12 -2.12 -7.18
N GLU A 244 -13.15 -0.81 -7.41
CA GLU A 244 -12.08 -0.12 -8.12
C GLU A 244 -10.72 -0.19 -7.41
N ALA A 245 -10.73 -0.16 -6.08
CA ALA A 245 -9.52 -0.31 -5.28
C ALA A 245 -8.98 -1.74 -5.34
N GLU A 246 -9.83 -2.76 -5.30
CA GLU A 246 -9.44 -4.17 -5.45
C GLU A 246 -8.78 -4.42 -6.80
N ASP A 247 -9.36 -3.90 -7.89
CA ASP A 247 -8.82 -3.97 -9.26
C ASP A 247 -7.46 -3.26 -9.39
N ALA A 248 -7.27 -2.18 -8.62
CA ALA A 248 -6.01 -1.44 -8.57
C ALA A 248 -4.93 -2.12 -7.70
N GLY A 249 -5.18 -3.33 -7.17
CA GLY A 249 -4.24 -4.00 -6.26
C GLY A 249 -4.25 -3.44 -4.83
N GLY A 250 -5.29 -2.67 -4.49
CA GLY A 250 -5.45 -2.01 -3.20
C GLY A 250 -5.54 -2.98 -2.02
N ARG A 251 -5.25 -2.45 -0.83
CA ARG A 251 -5.32 -3.17 0.45
C ARG A 251 -6.49 -2.62 1.26
N ILE A 252 -7.20 -3.51 1.96
CA ILE A 252 -8.49 -3.18 2.56
C ILE A 252 -8.55 -3.68 4.00
N ILE A 253 -9.02 -2.81 4.90
CA ILE A 253 -9.54 -3.21 6.20
C ILE A 253 -11.07 -3.12 6.13
N LEU A 254 -11.72 -4.27 6.05
CA LEU A 254 -13.16 -4.40 5.95
C LEU A 254 -13.77 -4.52 7.34
N ILE A 255 -14.77 -3.71 7.65
CA ILE A 255 -15.51 -3.80 8.91
C ILE A 255 -16.85 -4.49 8.65
N ILE A 256 -17.11 -5.61 9.33
CA ILE A 256 -18.34 -6.38 9.14
C ILE A 256 -19.20 -6.39 10.42
N PRO A 257 -20.54 -6.43 10.27
CA PRO A 257 -21.45 -6.57 11.40
C PRO A 257 -21.53 -8.02 11.91
N ASP A 258 -20.98 -8.99 11.17
CA ASP A 258 -21.05 -10.40 11.55
C ASP A 258 -19.95 -10.79 12.52
N ALA A 259 -20.28 -11.66 13.47
CA ALA A 259 -19.30 -12.20 14.41
C ALA A 259 -18.37 -13.21 13.74
N ILE A 260 -17.06 -13.11 14.03
CA ILE A 260 -16.06 -14.11 13.61
C ILE A 260 -16.02 -15.24 14.66
N GLY A 261 -16.69 -16.35 14.34
CA GLY A 261 -16.71 -17.58 15.13
C GLY A 261 -15.53 -18.52 14.82
N GLU A 262 -15.52 -19.71 15.43
CA GLU A 262 -14.43 -20.68 15.27
C GLU A 262 -14.28 -21.25 13.86
N ARG A 263 -15.40 -21.41 13.15
CA ARG A 263 -15.43 -21.93 11.79
C ARG A 263 -15.57 -20.84 10.74
N TYR A 264 -15.41 -19.57 11.14
CA TYR A 264 -15.54 -18.46 10.21
C TYR A 264 -14.44 -18.54 9.16
N LYS A 265 -14.86 -18.47 7.90
CA LYS A 265 -14.00 -18.36 6.74
C LYS A 265 -14.64 -17.35 5.79
N PRO A 266 -13.91 -16.32 5.32
CA PRO A 266 -14.41 -15.44 4.29
C PRO A 266 -14.79 -16.22 3.03
N SER A 267 -15.75 -15.71 2.26
CA SER A 267 -16.17 -16.31 1.00
C SER A 267 -15.81 -15.42 -0.19
N GLY A 268 -15.73 -16.00 -1.38
CA GLY A 268 -15.51 -15.25 -2.62
C GLY A 268 -14.19 -14.48 -2.64
N SER A 269 -14.23 -13.24 -3.12
CA SER A 269 -13.05 -12.37 -3.28
C SER A 269 -12.38 -12.03 -1.95
N ASP A 270 -13.12 -11.90 -0.85
CA ASP A 270 -12.58 -11.59 0.48
C ASP A 270 -11.57 -12.66 0.93
N PHE A 271 -11.84 -13.93 0.60
CA PHE A 271 -10.94 -15.04 0.91
C PHE A 271 -9.62 -14.90 0.14
N ALA A 272 -9.69 -14.69 -1.18
CA ALA A 272 -8.50 -14.51 -2.02
C ALA A 272 -7.66 -13.31 -1.56
N LEU A 273 -8.30 -12.19 -1.23
CA LEU A 273 -7.62 -11.01 -0.72
C LEU A 273 -6.95 -11.25 0.64
N CYS A 274 -7.56 -12.04 1.52
CA CYS A 274 -6.92 -12.45 2.77
C CYS A 274 -5.71 -13.36 2.52
N GLU A 275 -5.80 -14.32 1.59
CA GLU A 275 -4.70 -15.22 1.24
C GLU A 275 -3.53 -14.47 0.58
N GLU A 276 -3.82 -13.48 -0.25
CA GLU A 276 -2.82 -12.57 -0.84
C GLU A 276 -2.25 -11.58 0.19
N GLY A 277 -2.79 -11.54 1.42
CA GLY A 277 -2.39 -10.61 2.47
C GLY A 277 -2.81 -9.15 2.20
N ARG A 278 -3.76 -8.92 1.29
CA ARG A 278 -4.32 -7.60 0.94
C ARG A 278 -5.53 -7.22 1.78
N MET A 279 -6.08 -8.11 2.59
CA MET A 279 -7.25 -7.83 3.41
C MET A 279 -7.08 -8.19 4.88
N LEU A 280 -7.69 -7.35 5.74
CA LEU A 280 -8.03 -7.63 7.13
C LEU A 280 -9.52 -7.38 7.31
N ILE A 281 -10.22 -8.31 7.94
CA ILE A 281 -11.64 -8.20 8.26
C ILE A 281 -11.75 -8.03 9.77
N VAL A 282 -12.47 -7.01 10.22
CA VAL A 282 -12.71 -6.70 11.64
C VAL A 282 -14.20 -6.85 11.93
N ALA A 283 -14.54 -7.73 12.87
CA ALA A 283 -15.91 -7.97 13.28
C ALA A 283 -16.36 -7.00 14.37
N VAL A 284 -17.47 -6.31 14.11
CA VAL A 284 -18.12 -5.37 15.03
C VAL A 284 -19.59 -5.80 15.17
N PRO A 285 -19.88 -6.91 15.87
CA PRO A 285 -21.25 -7.40 15.98
C PRO A 285 -22.15 -6.46 16.82
N PRO A 286 -23.45 -6.34 16.47
CA PRO A 286 -24.38 -5.54 17.25
C PRO A 286 -24.62 -6.15 18.63
N THR A 287 -24.83 -5.29 19.64
CA THR A 287 -25.08 -5.71 21.02
C THR A 287 -26.50 -6.27 21.23
N GLU A 288 -27.50 -5.79 20.49
CA GLU A 288 -28.92 -6.03 20.81
C GLU A 288 -29.76 -6.61 19.66
N SER A 289 -29.45 -6.32 18.39
CA SER A 289 -30.26 -6.76 17.24
C SER A 289 -29.40 -7.22 16.07
N LYS A 290 -29.78 -8.34 15.42
CA LYS A 290 -29.12 -8.85 14.20
C LYS A 290 -29.39 -7.99 12.96
N THR A 291 -30.33 -7.04 13.02
CA THR A 291 -30.66 -6.17 11.88
C THR A 291 -29.71 -4.98 11.81
N LEU A 292 -29.19 -4.67 10.61
CA LEU A 292 -28.29 -3.54 10.41
C LEU A 292 -29.03 -2.20 10.62
N THR A 293 -28.79 -1.55 11.76
CA THR A 293 -29.40 -0.24 12.07
C THR A 293 -28.49 0.92 11.70
N ARG A 294 -29.05 2.12 11.52
CA ARG A 294 -28.26 3.35 11.32
C ARG A 294 -27.23 3.56 12.44
N ALA A 295 -27.62 3.33 13.69
CA ALA A 295 -26.72 3.46 14.84
C ALA A 295 -25.55 2.48 14.73
N HIS A 296 -25.81 1.24 14.31
CA HIS A 296 -24.76 0.26 14.09
C HIS A 296 -23.81 0.64 12.95
N CYS A 297 -24.33 1.16 11.84
CA CYS A 297 -23.50 1.70 10.75
C CYS A 297 -22.57 2.82 11.23
N MET A 298 -23.07 3.72 12.10
CA MET A 298 -22.26 4.77 12.70
C MET A 298 -21.17 4.19 13.60
N THR A 299 -21.46 3.15 14.39
CA THR A 299 -20.44 2.44 15.19
C THR A 299 -19.34 1.86 14.32
N MET A 300 -19.69 1.15 13.24
CA MET A 300 -18.69 0.60 12.31
C MET A 300 -17.85 1.70 11.65
N ASN A 301 -18.48 2.81 11.25
CA ASN A 301 -17.76 3.96 10.71
C ASN A 301 -16.82 4.60 11.75
N GLY A 302 -17.21 4.68 13.03
CA GLY A 302 -16.32 5.16 14.09
C GLY A 302 -15.12 4.25 14.33
N VAL A 303 -15.29 2.92 14.18
CA VAL A 303 -14.16 1.98 14.21
C VAL A 303 -13.24 2.19 12.99
N ALA A 304 -13.81 2.39 11.80
CA ALA A 304 -13.03 2.68 10.59
C ALA A 304 -12.21 3.98 10.73
N GLU A 305 -12.83 5.03 11.26
CA GLU A 305 -12.19 6.30 11.56
C GLU A 305 -11.03 6.12 12.54
N SER A 306 -11.25 5.40 13.65
CA SER A 306 -10.21 5.13 14.65
C SER A 306 -9.01 4.38 14.07
N ILE A 307 -9.27 3.39 13.20
CA ILE A 307 -8.21 2.67 12.50
C ILE A 307 -7.48 3.60 11.52
N ALA A 308 -8.20 4.41 10.75
CA ALA A 308 -7.61 5.32 9.78
C ALA A 308 -6.74 6.40 10.44
N ALA A 309 -7.18 6.92 11.59
CA ALA A 309 -6.47 7.95 12.36
C ALA A 309 -5.19 7.44 13.05
N GLY A 310 -5.06 6.13 13.30
CA GLY A 310 -3.86 5.52 13.89
C GLY A 310 -2.71 5.31 12.90
N GLY A 311 -2.61 6.14 11.85
CA GLY A 311 -1.61 6.05 10.77
C GLY A 311 -0.72 7.26 10.68
#